data_AF-A0A2V9YG93-F1
#
_entry.id   AF-A0A2V9YG93-F1
#
_cell.length_a   1.000
_cell.length_b   1.000
_cell.length_c   1.000
_cell.angle_alpha   90.00
_cell.angle_beta   90.00
_cell.angle_gamma   90.00
#
_symmetry.space_group_name_H-M   'P 1'
#
loop_
_entity.id
_entity.type
_entity.pdbx_description
1 polymer ?
#
loop_
_entity_poly.entity_id
_entity_poly.type
_entity_poly.pdbx_seq_one_letter_code
_entity_poly.pdbx_strand_id
1 'polypeptide(L)' 'ATAAARALYENTELPSRKIAEEAMRIAGEICIFTNKNLTVEEL' A
#
# COMPACT_ATOMS: atom_id res chain seq x y z
N ALA A 1 1.46 4.65 4.85
CA ALA A 1 1.61 3.89 3.58
C ALA A 1 3.03 4.03 3.00
N THR A 2 3.58 5.24 2.85
CA THR A 2 4.83 5.50 2.10
C THR A 2 6.03 4.65 2.50
N ALA A 3 6.27 4.42 3.80
CA ALA A 3 7.37 3.56 4.26
C ALA A 3 7.22 2.11 3.78
N ALA A 4 6.01 1.54 3.89
CA ALA A 4 5.71 0.20 3.39
C ALA A 4 5.79 0.13 1.85
N ALA A 5 5.26 1.12 1.15
CA ALA A 5 5.34 1.20 -0.31
C ALA A 5 6.79 1.22 -0.80
N ARG A 6 7.65 2.01 -0.14
CA ARG A 6 9.07 2.11 -0.47
C ARG A 6 9.83 0.81 -0.19
N ALA A 7 9.57 0.17 0.95
CA ALA A 7 10.15 -1.14 1.26
C ALA A 7 9.74 -2.21 0.23
N LEU A 8 8.47 -2.25 -0.16
CA LEU A 8 7.97 -3.18 -1.19
C LEU A 8 8.61 -2.89 -2.56
N TYR A 9 8.69 -1.62 -2.96
CA TYR A 9 9.32 -1.23 -4.22
C TYR A 9 10.80 -1.59 -4.30
N GLU A 10 11.55 -1.40 -3.20
CA GLU A 10 12.99 -1.67 -3.17
C GLU A 10 13.34 -3.17 -3.07
N ASN A 11 12.43 -4.02 -2.57
CA ASN A 11 12.73 -5.41 -2.21
C ASN A 11 11.89 -6.46 -2.95
N THR A 12 10.99 -6.05 -3.85
CA THR A 12 10.11 -6.96 -4.59
C THR A 12 9.92 -6.51 -6.03
N GLU A 13 9.51 -7.42 -6.91
CA GLU A 13 9.14 -7.12 -8.30
C GLU A 13 7.61 -7.03 -8.46
N LEU A 14 6.94 -6.40 -7.49
CA LEU A 14 5.50 -6.24 -7.54
C LEU A 14 5.08 -5.12 -8.51
N PRO A 15 3.98 -5.29 -9.26
CA PRO A 15 3.37 -4.20 -10.02
C PRO A 15 3.00 -3.01 -9.11
N SER A 16 3.04 -1.80 -9.65
CA SER A 16 2.72 -0.55 -8.95
C SER A 16 1.37 -0.61 -8.21
N ARG A 17 0.33 -1.17 -8.86
CA ARG A 17 -0.98 -1.42 -8.23
C ARG A 17 -0.87 -2.27 -6.96
N LYS A 18 -0.11 -3.36 -7.00
CA LYS A 18 0.05 -4.28 -5.87
C LYS A 18 0.83 -3.64 -4.72
N ILE A 19 1.85 -2.84 -5.04
CA ILE A 19 2.57 -2.06 -4.04
C ILE A 19 1.62 -1.09 -3.33
N ALA A 20 0.77 -0.38 -4.08
CA ALA A 20 -0.20 0.56 -3.52
C ALA A 20 -1.24 -0.16 -2.63
N GLU A 21 -1.80 -1.28 -3.09
CA GLU A 21 -2.75 -2.10 -2.34
C GLU A 21 -2.17 -2.56 -1.00
N GLU A 22 -0.98 -3.19 -1.00
CA GLU A 22 -0.36 -3.73 0.21
C GLU A 22 0.09 -2.63 1.17
N ALA A 23 0.66 -1.53 0.66
CA ALA A 23 1.08 -0.42 1.48
C ALA A 23 -0.08 0.29 2.18
N MET A 24 -1.24 0.38 1.51
CA MET A 24 -2.47 0.93 2.10
C MET A 24 -3.13 -0.05 3.07
N ARG A 25 -3.09 -1.36 2.80
CA ARG A 25 -3.56 -2.38 3.74
C ARG A 25 -2.79 -2.33 5.06
N ILE A 26 -1.46 -2.26 5.00
CA ILE A 26 -0.60 -2.10 6.19
C ILE A 26 -0.92 -0.78 6.91
N ALA A 27 -1.16 0.31 6.16
CA ALA A 27 -1.55 1.58 6.77
C ALA A 27 -2.87 1.50 7.53
N GLY A 28 -3.86 0.77 7.01
CA GLY A 28 -5.15 0.55 7.68
C GLY A 28 -5.10 -0.37 8.90
N GLU A 29 -3.99 -1.08 9.12
CA GLU A 29 -3.76 -1.88 10.33
C GLU A 29 -3.13 -1.05 11.47
N ILE A 30 -2.44 0.04 11.14
CA ILE A 30 -1.64 0.83 12.10
C ILE A 30 -2.27 2.19 12.39
N CYS A 31 -2.80 2.86 11.35
CA CYS A 31 -3.33 4.22 11.47
C CYS A 31 -4.81 4.20 11.84
N ILE A 32 -5.15 4.74 13.01
CA ILE A 32 -6.54 4.81 13.51
C ILE A 32 -7.49 5.60 12.60
N PHE A 33 -6.96 6.44 11.71
CA PHE A 33 -7.73 7.24 10.75
C PHE A 33 -7.80 6.62 9.35
N THR A 34 -7.21 5.45 9.15
CA THR A 34 -7.23 4.75 7.86
C THR A 34 -7.94 3.42 8.04
N ASN A 35 -9.00 3.19 7.27
CA ASN A 35 -9.74 1.93 7.31
C ASN A 35 -9.24 0.96 6.23
N LYS A 36 -9.84 -0.23 6.16
CA LYS A 36 -9.45 -1.30 5.22
C LYS A 36 -10.20 -1.27 3.88
N ASN A 37 -11.15 -0.35 3.72
CA ASN A 37 -11.93 -0.22 2.49
C ASN A 37 -11.12 0.63 1.50
N LEU A 38 -10.49 -0.03 0.53
CA LEU A 38 -9.59 0.60 -0.42
C LEU A 38 -10.16 0.53 -1.84
N THR A 39 -10.14 1.66 -2.54
CA THR A 39 -10.35 1.74 -3.99
C THR A 39 -9.03 2.17 -4.63
N VAL A 40 -8.62 1.51 -5.70
CA VAL A 40 -7.35 1.78 -6.40
C VAL A 40 -7.62 2.06 -7.87
N GLU A 41 -7.13 3.20 -8.33
CA GLU A 41 -7.21 3.67 -9.72
C GLU A 41 -5.84 3.51 -10.40
N GLU A 42 -5.83 3.26 -11.70
CA GLU A 42 -4.63 3.08 -12.53
C GLU A 42 -4.77 3.82 -13.87
N LEU A 43 -3.62 4.13 -14.52
CA LEU A 43 -3.54 4.86 -15.80
C LEU A 43 -3.30 3.92 -16.98
#